data_AF-A0A2N0LB32-F1
#
_entry.id   AF-A0A2N0LB32-F1
#
_cell.length_a   1.000
_cell.length_b   1.000
_cell.length_c   1.000
_cell.angle_alpha   90.00
_cell.angle_beta   90.00
_cell.angle_gamma   90.00
#
_symmetry.space_group_name_H-M   'P 1'
#
loop_
_entity.id
_entity.type
_entity.pdbx_description
1 polymer ?
#
loop_
_entity_poly.entity_id
_entity_poly.type
_entity_poly.pdbx_seq_one_letter_code
_entity_poly.pdbx_strand_id
1 'polypeptide(L)' 'SLDLVELIMAFEEEFSQDGDSIEIPDEDAETITRVGIAVEYLKGKGVLDT' A
#
# COMPACT_ATOMS: atom_id res chain seq x y z
N SER A 1 -9.35 2.94 16.36
CA SER A 1 -9.57 2.63 14.94
C SER A 1 -8.32 3.08 14.23
N LEU A 2 -7.70 2.24 13.39
CA LEU A 2 -6.62 2.72 12.51
C LEU A 2 -7.28 3.56 11.42
N ASP A 3 -6.86 4.80 11.26
CA ASP A 3 -7.37 5.67 10.20
C ASP A 3 -6.77 5.23 8.85
N LEU A 4 -7.45 5.51 7.74
CA LEU A 4 -7.04 5.05 6.40
C LEU A 4 -5.62 5.52 6.03
N VAL A 5 -5.23 6.72 6.48
CA VAL A 5 -3.88 7.28 6.29
C VAL A 5 -2.83 6.45 7.05
N GLU A 6 -3.10 6.05 8.30
CA GLU A 6 -2.18 5.20 9.07
C GLU A 6 -2.04 3.81 8.45
N LEU A 7 -3.13 3.24 7.92
CA LEU A 7 -3.09 1.95 7.23
C LEU A 7 -2.21 1.98 5.99
N ILE A 8 -2.31 3.05 5.19
CA ILE A 8 -1.54 3.21 3.96
C ILE A 8 -0.05 3.40 4.27
N MET A 9 0.28 4.28 5.21
CA MET A 9 1.68 4.47 5.63
C MET A 9 2.31 3.19 6.18
N ALA A 10 1.55 2.38 6.93
CA ALA A 10 2.04 1.09 7.43
C ALA A 10 2.32 0.10 6.28
N PHE A 11 1.52 0.10 5.22
CA PHE A 11 1.79 -0.72 4.03
C PHE A 11 3.00 -0.20 3.24
N GLU A 12 3.13 1.11 3.07
CA GLU A 12 4.30 1.71 2.43
C GLU A 12 5.58 1.33 3.18
N GLU A 13 5.59 1.40 4.51
CA GLU A 13 6.75 1.03 5.33
C GLU A 13 7.05 -0.48 5.28
N GLU A 14 6.05 -1.34 5.45
CA GLU A 14 6.23 -2.79 5.49
C GLU A 14 6.72 -3.37 4.15
N PHE A 15 6.20 -2.82 3.04
CA PHE A 15 6.48 -3.33 1.69
C PHE A 15 7.55 -2.52 0.95
N SER A 16 8.06 -1.42 1.52
CA SER A 16 9.28 -0.77 1.03
C SER A 16 10.51 -1.51 1.55
N GLN A 17 10.96 -2.53 0.82
CA GLN A 17 12.16 -3.30 1.15
C GLN A 17 13.25 -3.15 0.08
N ASP A 18 14.51 -3.08 0.52
CA ASP A 18 15.74 -3.24 -0.28
C ASP A 18 15.79 -2.51 -1.65
N GLY A 19 15.52 -1.20 -1.64
CA GLY A 19 15.80 -0.31 -2.77
C GLY A 19 14.61 -0.02 -3.70
N ASP A 20 13.51 -0.75 -3.53
CA ASP A 20 12.22 -0.46 -4.17
C ASP A 20 11.27 0.14 -3.13
N SER A 21 11.13 1.47 -3.16
CA SER A 21 10.20 2.20 -2.29
C SER A 21 8.79 2.17 -2.87
N ILE A 22 7.82 1.75 -2.06
CA ILE A 22 6.39 1.91 -2.35
C ILE A 22 5.94 3.25 -1.81
N GLU A 23 5.32 4.02 -2.69
CA GLU A 23 4.66 5.26 -2.36
C GLU A 23 3.29 5.22 -3.06
N ILE A 24 2.22 5.36 -2.27
CA ILE A 24 0.84 5.36 -2.72
C ILE A 24 0.40 6.83 -2.76
N PRO A 25 0.27 7.43 -3.96
CA PRO A 25 -0.14 8.83 -4.04
C PRO A 25 -1.57 9.00 -3.52
N ASP A 26 -1.88 10.19 -3.00
CA ASP A 26 -3.20 10.50 -2.41
C ASP A 26 -4.37 10.14 -3.34
N GLU A 27 -4.20 10.34 -4.66
CA GLU A 27 -5.21 10.00 -5.67
C GLU A 27 -5.50 8.49 -5.74
N ASP A 28 -4.49 7.65 -5.56
CA ASP A 28 -4.65 6.20 -5.51
C ASP A 28 -5.18 5.76 -4.15
N ALA A 29 -4.68 6.39 -3.07
CA ALA A 29 -5.13 6.16 -1.69
C ALA A 29 -6.64 6.37 -1.53
N GLU A 30 -7.22 7.40 -2.16
CA GLU A 30 -8.67 7.65 -2.17
C GLU A 30 -9.48 6.50 -2.81
N THR A 31 -8.89 5.76 -3.76
CA THR A 31 -9.54 4.62 -4.41
C THR A 31 -9.42 3.33 -3.58
N ILE A 32 -8.42 3.24 -2.70
CA ILE A 32 -8.19 2.09 -1.80
C ILE A 32 -9.16 2.16 -0.62
N THR A 33 -10.40 1.79 -0.90
CA THR A 33 -11.50 1.80 0.08
C THR A 33 -11.65 0.46 0.83
N ARG A 34 -10.91 -0.57 0.41
CA ARG A 34 -11.00 -1.94 0.94
C ARG A 34 -9.63 -2.61 0.93
N VAL A 35 -9.42 -3.48 1.91
CA VAL A 35 -8.19 -4.29 2.04
C VAL A 35 -7.89 -5.10 0.77
N GLY A 36 -8.91 -5.66 0.11
CA GLY A 36 -8.72 -6.39 -1.15
C GLY A 36 -8.12 -5.53 -2.27
N ILE A 37 -8.55 -4.27 -2.37
CA ILE A 37 -8.03 -3.32 -3.37
C ILE A 37 -6.58 -2.95 -3.03
N ALA A 38 -6.26 -2.76 -1.75
CA ALA A 38 -4.90 -2.50 -1.30
C ALA A 38 -3.95 -3.65 -1.68
N VAL A 39 -4.36 -4.89 -1.45
CA VAL A 39 -3.56 -6.09 -1.80
C VAL A 39 -3.38 -6.22 -3.32
N GLU A 40 -4.42 -5.96 -4.10
CA GLU A 40 -4.33 -5.95 -5.57
C GLU A 40 -3.39 -4.85 -6.08
N TYR A 41 -3.47 -3.65 -5.49
CA TYR A 41 -2.60 -2.52 -5.81
C TYR A 41 -1.13 -2.86 -5.57
N LEU A 42 -0.81 -3.40 -4.38
CA LEU A 42 0.55 -3.81 -4.01
C LEU A 42 1.08 -4.88 -4.97
N LYS A 43 0.29 -5.92 -5.28
CA LYS A 43 0.66 -6.93 -6.27
C LYS A 43 0.92 -6.34 -7.67
N GLY A 44 0.13 -5.35 -8.08
CA GLY A 44 0.32 -4.63 -9.34
C GLY A 44 1.61 -3.81 -9.41
N LYS A 45 2.12 -3.36 -8.25
CA LYS A 45 3.41 -2.66 -8.13
C LYS A 45 4.62 -3.60 -8.09
N GLY A 46 4.40 -4.92 -8.14
CA GLY A 46 5.47 -5.93 -8.11
C GLY A 46 5.83 -6.41 -6.70
N VAL A 47 5.03 -6.05 -5.70
CA VAL A 47 5.19 -6.56 -4.33
C VAL A 47 4.79 -8.03 -4.32
N LEU A 48 5.75 -8.87 -3.97
CA LEU A 48 5.54 -10.30 -3.78
C LEU A 48 5.40 -10.57 -2.28
N ASP A 49 4.28 -11.16 -1.89
CA ASP A 49 4.09 -11.76 -0.57
C ASP A 49 4.98 -13.02 -0.53
N THR A 50 6.09 -12.98 0.22
CA THR A 50 7.06 -14.08 0.33
C THR A 50 7.15 -14.58 1.76
#